data_AF-A0A961FSC8-F1
#
_entry.id   AF-A0A961FSC8-F1
#
_cell.length_a   1.000
_cell.length_b   1.000
_cell.length_c   1.000
_cell.angle_alpha   90.00
_cell.angle_beta   90.00
_cell.angle_gamma   90.00
#
_symmetry.space_group_name_H-M   'P 1'
#
loop_
_entity.id
_entity.type
_entity.pdbx_description
1 polymer ?
#
loop_
_entity_poly.entity_id
_entity_poly.type
_entity_poly.pdbx_seq_one_letter_code
_entity_poly.pdbx_strand_id
1 'polypeptide(L)'
;YSKNGDELPADSWQRSSVYFYGYNDSLFARRVHDILTALTFIRNHETWKVKTVGLAGEPGTGHWVAAARAVAGADIDRAVADTGGFRFGKLASDWDADFLPGAEKYGDLAGFLALSAPESLLLIDGDEALSDTVKKNYEATGNGSALTVGGDALDYLAE
;
A
#
# COMPACT_ATOMS: atom_id res chain seq x y z
N TYR A 1 -23.60 -6.19 16.25
CA TYR A 1 -24.93 -6.37 16.86
C TYR A 1 -25.28 -7.85 16.82
N SER A 2 -25.89 -8.36 17.88
CA SER A 2 -26.45 -9.71 17.95
C SER A 2 -27.52 -9.89 16.86
N LYS A 3 -27.87 -11.14 16.53
CA LYS A 3 -29.07 -11.46 15.73
C LYS A 3 -30.35 -10.80 16.27
N ASN A 4 -30.35 -10.41 17.54
CA ASN A 4 -31.47 -9.78 18.23
C ASN A 4 -31.38 -8.24 18.28
N GLY A 5 -30.39 -7.63 17.63
CA GLY A 5 -30.21 -6.17 17.64
C GLY A 5 -29.53 -5.63 18.90
N ASP A 6 -29.16 -6.48 19.86
CA ASP A 6 -28.41 -6.06 21.04
C ASP A 6 -26.97 -5.71 20.70
N GLU A 7 -26.44 -4.69 21.37
CA GLU A 7 -25.02 -4.38 21.32
C GLU A 7 -24.24 -5.50 22.02
N LEU A 8 -23.28 -6.11 21.31
CA LEU A 8 -22.50 -7.20 21.87
C LEU A 8 -21.48 -6.64 22.87
N PRO A 9 -21.09 -7.37 23.92
CA PRO A 9 -19.96 -7.00 24.76
C PRO A 9 -18.67 -6.86 23.94
N ALA A 10 -17.78 -5.93 24.31
CA ALA A 10 -16.51 -5.69 23.61
C ALA A 10 -15.60 -6.94 23.57
N ASP A 11 -15.65 -7.76 24.61
CA ASP A 11 -14.93 -9.03 24.76
C ASP A 11 -15.69 -10.24 24.21
N SER A 12 -16.84 -10.02 23.56
CA SER A 12 -17.60 -11.10 22.94
C SER A 12 -16.75 -11.78 21.87
N TRP A 13 -16.70 -13.11 21.89
CA TRP A 13 -16.06 -13.90 20.84
C TRP A 13 -16.62 -13.59 19.44
N GLN A 14 -17.87 -13.13 19.36
CA GLN A 14 -18.52 -12.70 18.10
C GLN A 14 -17.93 -11.40 17.55
N ARG A 15 -17.22 -10.63 18.38
CA ARG A 15 -16.43 -9.45 18.01
C ARG A 15 -14.93 -9.77 17.96
N SER A 16 -14.53 -11.04 17.98
CA SER A 16 -13.13 -11.39 17.83
C SER A 16 -12.69 -11.19 16.38
N SER A 17 -11.64 -10.40 16.19
CA SER A 17 -11.06 -10.10 14.88
C SER A 17 -10.57 -11.34 14.16
N VAL A 18 -10.12 -12.37 14.89
CA VAL A 18 -9.63 -13.63 14.32
C VAL A 18 -10.72 -14.35 13.51
N TYR A 19 -11.98 -14.27 13.96
CA TYR A 19 -13.11 -14.86 13.22
C TYR A 19 -13.57 -13.99 12.06
N PHE A 20 -13.35 -12.67 12.13
CA PHE A 20 -13.68 -11.81 10.99
C PHE A 20 -12.62 -11.94 9.90
N TYR A 21 -11.36 -11.64 10.21
CA TYR A 21 -10.26 -11.63 9.24
C TYR A 21 -9.82 -13.04 8.80
N GLY A 22 -10.25 -14.09 9.50
CA GLY A 22 -10.07 -15.46 9.04
C GLY A 22 -10.94 -15.82 7.82
N TYR A 23 -12.02 -15.06 7.57
CA TYR A 23 -12.99 -15.35 6.49
C TYR A 23 -13.34 -14.15 5.62
N ASN A 24 -12.90 -12.93 5.98
CA ASN A 24 -13.24 -11.70 5.30
C ASN A 24 -11.99 -10.84 5.07
N ASP A 25 -11.96 -10.15 3.93
CA ASP A 25 -10.92 -9.16 3.64
C ASP A 25 -11.02 -7.97 4.60
N SER A 26 -9.85 -7.48 5.05
CA SER A 26 -9.76 -6.23 5.78
C SER A 26 -10.12 -5.03 4.90
N LEU A 27 -10.48 -3.91 5.53
CA LEU A 27 -10.79 -2.69 4.78
C LEU A 27 -9.57 -2.22 3.97
N PHE A 28 -8.37 -2.32 4.53
CA PHE A 28 -7.12 -2.08 3.81
C PHE A 28 -7.04 -2.91 2.52
N ALA A 29 -7.25 -4.24 2.60
CA ALA A 29 -7.16 -5.11 1.43
C ALA A 29 -8.20 -4.74 0.36
N ARG A 30 -9.42 -4.39 0.77
CA ARG A 30 -10.46 -3.93 -0.17
C ARG A 30 -10.09 -2.61 -0.85
N ARG A 31 -9.53 -1.64 -0.12
CA ARG A 31 -9.03 -0.38 -0.70
C ARG A 31 -7.95 -0.63 -1.76
N VAL A 32 -7.04 -1.58 -1.50
CA VAL A 32 -6.04 -2.00 -2.48
C VAL A 32 -6.72 -2.68 -3.70
N HIS A 33 -7.71 -3.54 -3.49
CA HIS A 33 -8.49 -4.11 -4.59
C HIS A 33 -9.19 -3.05 -5.44
N ASP A 34 -9.72 -1.98 -4.83
CA ASP A 34 -10.33 -0.87 -5.57
C ASP A 34 -9.31 -0.16 -6.47
N ILE A 35 -8.09 0.08 -5.98
CA ILE A 35 -6.98 0.62 -6.77
C ILE A 35 -6.62 -0.31 -7.94
N LEU A 36 -6.48 -1.61 -7.68
CA LEU A 36 -6.14 -2.61 -8.70
C LEU A 36 -7.26 -2.77 -9.75
N THR A 37 -8.52 -2.62 -9.34
CA THR A 37 -9.67 -2.64 -10.23
C THR A 37 -9.66 -1.42 -11.16
N ALA A 38 -9.40 -0.23 -10.62
CA ALA A 38 -9.25 0.98 -11.42
C ALA A 38 -8.06 0.87 -12.39
N LEU A 39 -6.93 0.34 -11.93
CA LEU A 39 -5.76 0.07 -12.78
C LEU A 39 -6.11 -0.87 -13.94
N THR A 40 -6.80 -1.97 -13.64
CA THR A 40 -7.21 -2.95 -14.66
C THR A 40 -8.15 -2.32 -15.68
N PHE A 41 -9.11 -1.51 -15.23
CA PHE A 41 -10.01 -0.76 -16.10
C PHE A 41 -9.25 0.20 -17.03
N ILE A 42 -8.28 0.95 -16.50
CA ILE A 42 -7.45 1.89 -17.27
C ILE A 42 -6.61 1.15 -18.31
N ARG A 43 -5.91 0.09 -17.92
CA ARG A 43 -5.02 -0.68 -18.82
C ARG A 43 -5.78 -1.38 -19.95
N ASN A 44 -7.03 -1.79 -19.68
CA ASN A 44 -7.87 -2.51 -20.64
C ASN A 44 -8.95 -1.60 -21.26
N HIS A 45 -8.75 -0.29 -21.27
CA HIS A 45 -9.72 0.65 -21.82
C HIS A 45 -9.96 0.40 -23.32
N GLU A 46 -11.22 0.20 -23.71
CA GLU A 46 -11.58 -0.24 -25.07
C GLU A 46 -11.15 0.75 -26.16
N THR A 47 -11.26 2.05 -25.88
CA THR A 47 -11.01 3.12 -26.87
C THR A 47 -9.56 3.62 -26.89
N TRP A 48 -8.85 3.56 -25.76
CA TRP A 48 -7.58 4.25 -25.58
C TRP A 48 -6.50 3.25 -25.23
N LYS A 49 -5.44 3.23 -26.04
CA LYS A 49 -4.24 2.45 -25.72
C LYS A 49 -3.38 3.23 -24.73
N VAL A 50 -3.65 3.01 -23.45
CA VAL A 50 -2.90 3.65 -22.36
C VAL A 50 -1.45 3.15 -22.38
N LYS A 51 -0.51 4.08 -22.60
CA LYS A 51 0.92 3.78 -22.62
C LYS A 51 1.52 3.75 -21.24
N THR A 52 1.11 4.72 -20.40
CA THR A 52 1.66 4.91 -19.07
C THR A 52 0.53 5.12 -18.05
N VAL A 53 0.72 4.61 -16.85
CA VAL A 53 -0.13 4.76 -15.68
C VAL A 53 0.74 5.15 -14.49
N GLY A 54 0.48 6.36 -13.97
CA GLY A 54 1.02 6.81 -12.70
C GLY A 54 0.03 6.54 -11.56
N LEU A 55 0.52 6.09 -10.42
CA LEU A 55 -0.26 5.98 -9.17
C LEU A 55 0.37 6.89 -8.12
N ALA A 56 -0.38 7.88 -7.65
CA ALA A 56 0.02 8.71 -6.52
C ALA A 56 -1.03 8.65 -5.42
N GLY A 57 -0.54 8.62 -4.18
CA GLY A 57 -1.36 8.83 -2.99
C GLY A 57 -1.21 10.26 -2.49
N GLU A 58 -2.29 10.81 -1.94
CA GLU A 58 -2.23 12.02 -1.10
C GLU A 58 -1.33 11.78 0.13
N PRO A 59 -0.82 12.85 0.78
CA PRO A 59 0.02 12.72 1.95
C PRO A 59 -0.58 11.80 3.02
N GLY A 60 0.20 10.79 3.45
CA GLY A 60 -0.24 9.79 4.43
C GLY A 60 -1.07 8.63 3.85
N THR A 61 -1.19 8.49 2.54
CA THR A 61 -1.89 7.36 1.89
C THR A 61 -0.95 6.39 1.15
N GLY A 62 0.36 6.57 1.30
CA GLY A 62 1.40 5.81 0.62
C GLY A 62 1.42 4.31 0.96
N HIS A 63 0.84 3.89 2.08
CA HIS A 63 0.68 2.47 2.43
C HIS A 63 -0.25 1.73 1.46
N TRP A 64 -1.31 2.37 0.95
CA TRP A 64 -2.14 1.77 -0.10
C TRP A 64 -1.42 1.74 -1.45
N VAL A 65 -0.66 2.80 -1.78
CA VAL A 65 0.17 2.85 -3.01
C VAL A 65 1.22 1.75 -2.99
N ALA A 66 1.95 1.60 -1.89
CA ALA A 66 2.99 0.59 -1.74
C ALA A 66 2.41 -0.83 -1.87
N ALA A 67 1.26 -1.11 -1.25
CA ALA A 67 0.61 -2.41 -1.36
C ALA A 67 0.08 -2.68 -2.78
N ALA A 68 -0.58 -1.71 -3.41
CA ALA A 68 -1.05 -1.85 -4.79
C ALA A 68 0.12 -2.05 -5.75
N ARG A 69 1.22 -1.31 -5.58
CA ARG A 69 2.44 -1.45 -6.38
C ARG A 69 3.10 -2.81 -6.20
N ALA A 70 3.18 -3.32 -4.98
CA ALA A 70 3.72 -4.65 -4.71
C ALA A 70 2.94 -5.77 -5.42
N VAL A 71 1.62 -5.60 -5.62
CA VAL A 71 0.77 -6.56 -6.32
C VAL A 71 0.81 -6.37 -7.84
N ALA A 72 0.71 -5.13 -8.31
CA ALA A 72 0.62 -4.80 -9.73
C ALA A 72 1.98 -4.83 -10.47
N GLY A 73 3.08 -4.60 -9.74
CA GLY A 73 4.43 -4.52 -10.32
C GLY A 73 4.49 -3.51 -11.47
N ALA A 74 4.96 -3.97 -12.63
CA ALA A 74 5.15 -3.20 -13.84
C ALA A 74 3.86 -2.67 -14.49
N ASP A 75 2.68 -3.16 -14.08
CA ASP A 75 1.41 -2.62 -14.58
C ASP A 75 1.18 -1.17 -14.11
N ILE A 76 1.91 -0.71 -13.10
CA ILE A 76 2.03 0.70 -12.72
C ILE A 76 3.41 1.17 -13.17
N ASP A 77 3.51 2.17 -14.04
CA ASP A 77 4.82 2.61 -14.55
C ASP A 77 5.56 3.49 -13.53
N ARG A 78 4.81 4.33 -12.81
CA ARG A 78 5.37 5.25 -11.81
C ARG A 78 4.49 5.28 -10.57
N ALA A 79 5.09 5.16 -9.39
CA ALA A 79 4.38 5.23 -8.13
C ALA A 79 4.93 6.38 -7.26
N VAL A 80 4.04 7.10 -6.58
CA VAL A 80 4.39 8.06 -5.53
C VAL A 80 3.79 7.61 -4.21
N ALA A 81 4.65 7.16 -3.29
CA ALA A 81 4.26 6.71 -1.97
C ALA A 81 4.66 7.77 -0.92
N ASP A 82 3.73 8.69 -0.62
CA ASP A 82 3.82 9.54 0.57
C ASP A 82 3.23 8.81 1.78
N THR A 83 4.13 8.30 2.61
CA THR A 83 3.78 7.44 3.74
C THR A 83 3.20 8.19 4.93
N GLY A 84 3.43 9.51 5.06
CA GLY A 84 3.13 10.26 6.29
C GLY A 84 3.70 9.64 7.57
N GLY A 85 4.73 8.79 7.49
CA GLY A 85 5.31 8.06 8.63
C GLY A 85 4.49 6.85 9.11
N PHE A 86 3.52 6.39 8.32
CA PHE A 86 2.69 5.21 8.60
C PHE A 86 3.56 3.94 8.78
N ARG A 87 3.22 3.12 9.78
CA ARG A 87 3.78 1.78 9.99
C ARG A 87 2.68 0.88 10.54
N PHE A 88 2.54 -0.35 10.02
CA PHE A 88 1.56 -1.31 10.50
C PHE A 88 1.79 -1.66 11.98
N GLY A 89 3.05 -1.76 12.40
CA GLY A 89 3.41 -2.05 13.81
C GLY A 89 3.04 -0.93 14.80
N LYS A 90 2.59 0.24 14.32
CA LYS A 90 2.10 1.34 15.18
C LYS A 90 0.58 1.34 15.36
N LEU A 91 -0.15 0.46 14.66
CA LEU A 91 -1.60 0.37 14.82
C LEU A 91 -1.95 -0.18 16.21
N ALA A 92 -2.82 0.54 16.93
CA ALA A 92 -3.21 0.17 18.29
C ALA A 92 -4.43 -0.77 18.35
N SER A 93 -5.04 -1.06 17.19
CA SER A 93 -6.28 -1.82 17.08
C SER A 93 -6.26 -2.72 15.85
N ASP A 94 -6.75 -3.95 16.02
CA ASP A 94 -7.05 -4.89 14.93
C ASP A 94 -8.31 -4.47 14.15
N TRP A 95 -9.10 -3.54 14.67
CA TRP A 95 -10.24 -2.93 13.97
C TRP A 95 -9.90 -1.60 13.30
N ASP A 96 -8.61 -1.21 13.29
CA ASP A 96 -8.17 -0.03 12.56
C ASP A 96 -8.51 -0.17 11.07
N ALA A 97 -8.88 0.95 10.44
CA ALA A 97 -9.24 0.99 9.03
C ALA A 97 -8.07 0.55 8.12
N ASP A 98 -6.83 0.76 8.58
CA ASP A 98 -5.61 0.39 7.87
C ASP A 98 -4.98 -0.90 8.39
N PHE A 99 -5.71 -1.65 9.22
CA PHE A 99 -5.26 -2.97 9.64
C PHE A 99 -5.21 -3.96 8.45
N LEU A 100 -4.07 -4.62 8.32
CA LEU A 100 -3.86 -5.73 7.40
C LEU A 100 -3.30 -6.94 8.18
N PRO A 101 -4.03 -8.07 8.25
CA PRO A 101 -3.57 -9.24 8.97
C PRO A 101 -2.17 -9.69 8.52
N GLY A 102 -1.24 -9.80 9.47
CA GLY A 102 0.11 -10.27 9.24
C GLY A 102 1.08 -9.25 8.62
N ALA A 103 0.66 -8.02 8.31
CA ALA A 103 1.51 -7.05 7.62
C ALA A 103 2.85 -6.78 8.34
N GLU A 104 2.82 -6.53 9.66
CA GLU A 104 4.03 -6.33 10.47
C GLU A 104 4.96 -7.57 10.42
N LYS A 105 4.38 -8.77 10.53
CA LYS A 105 5.14 -10.05 10.49
C LYS A 105 5.85 -10.26 9.16
N TYR A 106 5.29 -9.79 8.05
CA TYR A 106 5.81 -9.99 6.70
C TYR A 106 6.61 -8.80 6.17
N GLY A 107 7.13 -7.95 7.05
CA GLY A 107 8.08 -6.90 6.70
C GLY A 107 7.53 -5.48 6.79
N ASP A 108 6.32 -5.29 7.31
CA ASP A 108 5.70 -3.98 7.49
C ASP A 108 5.63 -3.20 6.14
N LEU A 109 5.49 -1.88 6.19
CA LEU A 109 5.51 -1.02 5.01
C LEU A 109 6.81 -1.16 4.21
N ALA A 110 7.94 -1.40 4.88
CA ALA A 110 9.23 -1.59 4.23
C ALA A 110 9.23 -2.79 3.27
N GLY A 111 8.54 -3.88 3.62
CA GLY A 111 8.39 -5.05 2.77
C GLY A 111 7.63 -4.74 1.48
N PHE A 112 6.54 -3.97 1.56
CA PHE A 112 5.80 -3.55 0.37
C PHE A 112 6.62 -2.63 -0.53
N LEU A 113 7.35 -1.67 0.04
CA LEU A 113 8.24 -0.78 -0.71
C LEU A 113 9.42 -1.55 -1.33
N ALA A 114 9.94 -2.58 -0.67
CA ALA A 114 10.96 -3.45 -1.23
C ALA A 114 10.45 -4.20 -2.48
N LEU A 115 9.21 -4.69 -2.45
CA LEU A 115 8.56 -5.37 -3.58
C LEU A 115 8.24 -4.44 -4.75
N SER A 116 8.42 -3.12 -4.60
CA SER A 116 8.26 -2.17 -5.70
C SER A 116 9.47 -2.14 -6.63
N ALA A 117 10.64 -2.63 -6.18
CA ALA A 117 11.82 -2.76 -7.02
C ALA A 117 11.60 -3.83 -8.10
N PRO A 118 12.08 -3.63 -9.35
CA PRO A 118 12.95 -2.55 -9.81
C PRO A 118 12.21 -1.34 -10.40
N GLU A 119 10.90 -1.25 -10.20
CA GLU A 119 10.04 -0.31 -10.94
C GLU A 119 10.10 1.12 -10.35
N SER A 120 9.90 2.15 -11.17
CA SER A 120 10.04 3.57 -10.78
C SER A 120 9.15 4.01 -9.61
N LEU A 121 9.77 4.41 -8.50
CA LEU A 121 9.11 4.82 -7.26
C LEU A 121 9.69 6.15 -6.75
N LEU A 122 8.80 7.10 -6.43
CA LEU A 122 9.09 8.20 -5.53
C LEU A 122 8.60 7.84 -4.12
N LEU A 123 9.53 7.78 -3.17
CA LEU A 123 9.25 7.59 -1.75
C LEU A 123 9.33 8.94 -1.03
N ILE A 124 8.24 9.33 -0.37
CA ILE A 124 8.19 10.46 0.55
C ILE A 124 7.93 9.91 1.95
N ASP A 125 8.98 9.88 2.77
CA ASP A 125 8.93 9.49 4.18
C ASP A 125 9.94 10.35 4.95
N GLY A 126 9.62 10.71 6.19
CA GLY A 126 10.52 11.45 7.09
C GLY A 126 11.55 10.57 7.82
N ASP A 127 11.47 9.25 7.65
CA ASP A 127 12.35 8.25 8.25
C ASP A 127 13.48 7.85 7.29
N GLU A 128 14.68 8.36 7.57
CA GLU A 128 15.90 8.06 6.80
C GLU A 128 16.24 6.55 6.81
N ALA A 129 15.97 5.84 7.91
CA ALA A 129 16.31 4.42 8.03
C ALA A 129 15.44 3.54 7.12
N LEU A 130 14.17 3.90 6.94
CA LEU A 130 13.31 3.27 5.93
C LEU A 130 13.87 3.53 4.52
N SER A 131 14.15 4.79 4.22
CA SER A 131 14.66 5.20 2.90
C SER A 131 15.94 4.45 2.53
N ASP A 132 16.87 4.31 3.46
CA ASP A 132 18.10 3.53 3.28
C ASP A 132 17.84 2.04 3.04
N THR A 133 16.84 1.48 3.71
CA THR A 133 16.44 0.07 3.54
C THR A 133 15.88 -0.14 2.14
N VAL A 134 14.98 0.72 1.68
CA VAL A 134 14.38 0.64 0.34
C VAL A 134 15.46 0.85 -0.74
N LYS A 135 16.38 1.80 -0.53
CA LYS A 135 17.50 2.03 -1.44
C LYS A 135 18.37 0.80 -1.65
N LYS A 136 18.71 0.07 -0.57
CA LYS A 136 19.46 -1.20 -0.67
C LYS A 136 18.73 -2.26 -1.49
N ASN A 137 17.40 -2.32 -1.38
CA ASN A 137 16.59 -3.26 -2.17
C ASN A 137 16.65 -2.93 -3.67
N TYR A 138 16.54 -1.66 -4.03
CA TYR A 138 16.66 -1.19 -5.42
C TYR A 138 18.08 -1.37 -5.98
N GLU A 139 19.11 -1.16 -5.15
CA GLU A 139 20.50 -1.44 -5.53
C GLU A 139 20.71 -2.94 -5.78
N ALA A 140 20.09 -3.81 -4.98
CA ALA A 140 20.17 -5.27 -5.13
C ALA A 140 19.51 -5.77 -6.43
N THR A 141 18.51 -5.07 -6.97
CA THR A 141 17.92 -5.39 -8.28
C THR A 141 18.72 -4.82 -9.46
N GLY A 142 19.81 -4.09 -9.20
CA GLY A 142 20.62 -3.44 -10.23
C GLY A 142 19.97 -2.20 -10.87
N ASN A 143 18.87 -1.70 -10.32
CA ASN A 143 18.14 -0.54 -10.83
C ASN A 143 17.96 0.54 -9.75
N GLY A 144 19.06 0.91 -9.08
CA GLY A 144 19.06 1.92 -8.01
C GLY A 144 18.49 3.29 -8.45
N SER A 145 18.62 3.65 -9.73
CA SER A 145 18.12 4.91 -10.29
C SER A 145 16.60 5.00 -10.40
N ALA A 146 15.88 3.87 -10.30
CA ALA A 146 14.41 3.88 -10.33
C ALA A 146 13.78 4.37 -9.02
N LEU A 147 14.55 4.41 -7.92
CA LEU A 147 14.10 4.99 -6.66
C LEU A 147 14.50 6.46 -6.58
N THR A 148 13.51 7.32 -6.34
CA THR A 148 13.71 8.71 -5.91
C THR A 148 13.21 8.85 -4.47
N VAL A 149 13.97 9.54 -3.62
CA VAL A 149 13.61 9.78 -2.21
C VAL A 149 13.44 11.27 -1.99
N GLY A 150 12.26 11.67 -1.53
CA GLY A 150 11.86 13.07 -1.39
C GLY A 150 11.64 13.78 -2.73
N GLY A 151 10.90 14.89 -2.71
CA GLY A 151 10.56 15.67 -3.90
C GLY A 151 9.08 16.02 -3.97
N ASP A 152 8.66 16.55 -5.12
CA ASP A 152 7.26 16.86 -5.42
C ASP A 152 6.61 15.75 -6.26
N ALA A 153 5.39 15.38 -5.89
CA ALA A 153 4.66 14.28 -6.53
C ALA A 153 4.26 14.58 -7.98
N LEU A 154 3.86 15.83 -8.27
CA LEU A 154 3.39 16.22 -9.59
C LEU A 154 4.56 16.32 -10.57
N ASP A 155 5.67 16.90 -10.13
CA ASP A 155 6.89 17.00 -10.95
C ASP A 155 7.38 15.59 -11.34
N TYR A 156 7.43 14.66 -10.39
CA TYR A 156 7.86 13.28 -10.63
C TYR A 156 6.97 12.51 -11.63
N LEU A 157 5.66 12.73 -11.57
CA LEU A 157 4.71 12.09 -12.48
C LEU A 157 4.69 12.72 -13.88
N ALA A 158 5.13 13.97 -14.01
CA ALA A 158 5.14 14.71 -15.27
C ALA A 158 6.38 14.43 -16.14
N GLU A 159 7.46 13.92 -15.54
CA GLU A 159 8.66 13.43 -16.24
C GLU A 159 8.38 12.21 -17.14
#